data_AF-A0A958L3L7-F1
#
_entry.id   AF-A0A958L3L7-F1
#
_cell.length_a   1.000
_cell.length_b   1.000
_cell.length_c   1.000
_cell.angle_alpha   90.00
_cell.angle_beta   90.00
_cell.angle_gamma   90.00
#
_symmetry.space_group_name_H-M   'P 1'
#
loop_
_entity.id
_entity.type
_entity.pdbx_description
1 polymer ?
#
loop_
_entity_poly.entity_id
_entity_poly.type
_entity_poly.pdbx_seq_one_letter_code
_entity_poly.pdbx_strand_id
1 'polypeptide(L)'
;MLNHVSSRAAAFILVLGIGVGAFVHSLQDNFIGKRPTEEYVPQAEAPSPAVYDDPVLNRLREAVAASPKDISGYIALAEALEQRIAKGEIPKQNGSLELVDILSRALEINPDEWKAVLMLADVAFESRVFGKSKELYERYLAQHPNDYETKARYASAISFLGEIDKALSILEDVVQNRPEDFRAHAFLAITYAQKGNLDKSFEVGQAAIQKAPSDEARARFQEFLDSVKERSSLPPSETQPDSQEVTQLSEPAIVQAVRTNPVAGSKFAGFEEHDSILILFFHDFPMQAMPPFAKEKFFAALREKSDGKIKEVHFVDQPSGKVMEKMYL
;
A
#
# COMPACT_ATOMS: atom_id res chain seq x y z
N MET A 1 -34.55 41.82 11.04
CA MET A 1 -35.10 40.50 11.39
C MET A 1 -34.48 39.48 10.47
N LEU A 2 -33.59 38.64 11.02
CA LEU A 2 -33.07 37.45 10.36
C LEU A 2 -34.24 36.47 10.17
N ASN A 3 -34.28 35.79 9.02
CA ASN A 3 -34.94 34.50 8.94
C ASN A 3 -34.05 33.52 8.17
N HIS A 4 -33.65 32.49 8.93
CA HIS A 4 -32.82 31.37 8.54
C HIS A 4 -33.48 30.55 7.42
N VAL A 5 -32.79 30.45 6.29
CA VAL A 5 -32.93 29.30 5.39
C VAL A 5 -31.78 28.35 5.71
N SER A 6 -32.11 27.10 6.01
CA SER A 6 -31.20 26.09 6.54
C SER A 6 -30.04 25.80 5.58
N SER A 7 -28.82 26.03 6.08
CA SER A 7 -27.55 25.58 5.51
C SER A 7 -27.45 24.05 5.58
N ARG A 8 -27.87 23.35 4.52
CA ARG A 8 -27.54 21.93 4.29
C ARG A 8 -27.36 21.55 2.80
N ALA A 9 -27.32 22.52 1.89
CA ALA A 9 -27.28 22.25 0.44
C ALA A 9 -26.05 22.82 -0.28
N ALA A 10 -24.97 23.19 0.41
CA ALA A 10 -23.83 23.92 -0.18
C ALA A 10 -22.44 23.33 0.11
N ALA A 11 -22.34 22.04 0.42
CA ALA A 11 -21.04 21.40 0.66
C ALA A 11 -21.00 19.94 0.18
N PHE A 12 -21.19 19.70 -1.12
CA PHE A 12 -20.82 18.41 -1.77
C PHE A 12 -20.71 18.60 -3.29
N ILE A 13 -19.99 19.63 -3.72
CA ILE A 13 -19.51 19.77 -5.10
C ILE A 13 -18.01 20.05 -4.99
N LEU A 14 -17.20 19.00 -4.90
CA LEU A 14 -15.83 19.00 -5.39
C LEU A 14 -15.28 17.55 -5.34
N VAL A 15 -14.62 17.17 -6.44
CA VAL A 15 -13.87 15.93 -6.67
C VAL A 15 -14.70 14.72 -7.18
N LEU A 16 -15.40 14.94 -8.31
CA LEU A 16 -15.60 13.92 -9.34
C LEU A 16 -14.38 13.96 -10.28
N GLY A 17 -13.68 12.84 -10.42
CA GLY A 17 -12.48 12.74 -11.26
C GLY A 17 -11.31 12.00 -10.61
N ILE A 18 -11.57 11.03 -9.71
CA ILE A 18 -10.50 10.15 -9.22
C ILE A 18 -10.78 8.71 -9.63
N GLY A 19 -9.95 8.22 -10.56
CA GLY A 19 -9.99 6.86 -11.05
C GLY A 19 -9.85 5.83 -9.92
N VAL A 20 -10.08 4.57 -10.28
CA VAL A 20 -10.05 3.37 -9.43
C VAL A 20 -8.97 3.40 -8.32
N GLY A 21 -7.80 4.03 -8.57
CA GLY A 21 -6.72 4.24 -7.60
C GLY A 21 -7.09 4.94 -6.28
N ALA A 22 -7.87 6.03 -6.27
CA ALA A 22 -8.17 6.71 -4.99
C ALA A 22 -9.24 6.02 -4.15
N PHE A 23 -10.12 5.26 -4.81
CA PHE A 23 -11.06 4.39 -4.14
C PHE A 23 -10.35 3.21 -3.49
N VAL A 24 -9.39 2.59 -4.20
CA VAL A 24 -8.50 1.59 -3.61
C VAL A 24 -7.73 2.18 -2.41
N HIS A 25 -7.28 3.44 -2.49
CA HIS A 25 -6.63 4.16 -1.38
C HIS A 25 -7.56 4.44 -0.17
N SER A 26 -8.82 4.81 -0.40
CA SER A 26 -9.82 5.02 0.67
C SER A 26 -10.12 3.72 1.44
N LEU A 27 -10.18 2.60 0.71
CA LEU A 27 -10.42 1.27 1.30
C LEU A 27 -9.18 0.72 2.02
N GLN A 28 -7.98 1.05 1.53
CA GLN A 28 -6.72 0.75 2.19
C GLN A 28 -6.67 1.33 3.61
N ASP A 29 -7.21 2.53 3.82
CA ASP A 29 -7.18 3.23 5.11
C ASP A 29 -8.24 2.72 6.10
N ASN A 30 -9.36 2.17 5.61
CA ASN A 30 -10.45 1.64 6.44
C ASN A 30 -10.25 0.17 6.88
N PHE A 31 -9.44 -0.63 6.16
CA PHE A 31 -9.20 -2.04 6.50
C PHE A 31 -7.81 -2.33 7.11
N ILE A 32 -6.76 -1.59 6.72
CA ILE A 32 -5.35 -1.83 7.16
C ILE A 32 -4.84 -0.70 8.09
N GLY A 33 -5.67 0.33 8.32
CA GLY A 33 -5.35 1.50 9.14
C GLY A 33 -4.71 2.63 8.33
N LYS A 34 -4.95 3.87 8.81
CA LYS A 34 -4.47 5.11 8.19
C LYS A 34 -2.94 5.20 8.20
N ARG A 35 -2.37 5.80 7.16
CA ARG A 35 -0.96 6.22 7.10
C ARG A 35 -0.61 7.12 8.30
N PRO A 36 0.54 6.93 8.96
CA PRO A 36 1.23 8.03 9.60
C PRO A 36 1.70 9.01 8.51
N THR A 37 1.30 10.26 8.59
CA THR A 37 1.74 11.34 7.68
C THR A 37 3.08 11.94 8.11
N GLU A 38 3.97 11.16 8.70
CA GLU A 38 5.27 11.65 9.15
C GLU A 38 6.35 11.38 8.11
N GLU A 39 6.97 12.48 7.69
CA GLU A 39 8.14 12.55 6.81
C GLU A 39 9.25 11.64 7.37
N TYR A 40 9.73 10.68 6.57
CA TYR A 40 10.92 9.89 6.93
C TYR A 40 12.13 10.82 6.94
N VAL A 41 12.48 11.29 8.14
CA VAL A 41 13.75 11.96 8.42
C VAL A 41 14.77 10.86 8.72
N PRO A 42 15.89 10.75 7.98
CA PRO A 42 16.96 9.86 8.39
C PRO A 42 17.51 10.39 9.71
N GLN A 43 17.16 9.75 10.82
CA GLN A 43 17.81 10.05 12.10
C GLN A 43 19.22 9.47 12.06
N ALA A 44 20.20 10.37 12.21
CA ALA A 44 21.50 10.01 12.73
C ALA A 44 21.29 9.41 14.13
N GLU A 45 21.92 8.26 14.37
CA GLU A 45 21.70 7.33 15.49
C GLU A 45 20.37 6.56 15.39
N ALA A 46 20.47 5.23 15.33
CA ALA A 46 19.31 4.35 15.49
C ALA A 46 18.54 4.81 16.74
N PRO A 47 17.22 5.07 16.65
CA PRO A 47 16.45 5.41 17.84
C PRO A 47 16.71 4.30 18.85
N SER A 48 17.25 4.66 20.02
CA SER A 48 17.30 3.75 21.16
C SER A 48 15.90 3.13 21.25
N PRO A 49 15.76 1.80 21.24
CA PRO A 49 14.44 1.19 21.29
C PRO A 49 13.73 1.85 22.46
N ALA A 50 12.56 2.43 22.22
CA ALA A 50 11.76 2.96 23.31
C ALA A 50 11.49 1.74 24.19
N VAL A 51 12.26 1.59 25.27
CA VAL A 51 12.12 0.45 26.18
C VAL A 51 10.82 0.70 26.90
N TYR A 52 9.74 0.15 26.34
CA TYR A 52 8.47 0.04 27.01
C TYR A 52 8.73 -0.69 28.33
N ASP A 53 8.19 -0.15 29.42
CA ASP A 53 8.29 -0.77 30.74
C ASP A 53 7.37 -2.01 30.79
N ASP A 54 7.78 -3.06 30.09
CA ASP A 54 7.16 -4.38 30.08
C ASP A 54 8.16 -5.39 30.67
N PRO A 55 7.90 -5.90 31.90
CA PRO A 55 8.80 -6.84 32.58
C PRO A 55 8.99 -8.18 31.85
N VAL A 56 8.07 -8.56 30.97
CA VAL A 56 8.22 -9.78 30.15
C VAL A 56 9.17 -9.49 28.99
N LEU A 57 8.96 -8.39 28.26
CA LEU A 57 9.83 -8.01 27.15
C LEU A 57 11.26 -7.72 27.65
N ASN A 58 11.42 -7.07 28.80
CA ASN A 58 12.74 -6.80 29.37
C ASN A 58 13.52 -8.08 29.69
N ARG A 59 12.87 -9.07 30.31
CA ARG A 59 13.50 -10.39 30.57
C ARG A 59 13.85 -11.13 29.28
N LEU A 60 13.00 -11.05 28.27
CA LEU A 60 13.27 -11.68 26.97
C LEU A 60 14.44 -11.00 26.24
N ARG A 61 14.54 -9.67 26.31
CA ARG A 61 15.68 -8.90 25.79
C ARG A 61 16.98 -9.28 26.51
N GLU A 62 16.96 -9.41 27.83
CA GLU A 62 18.12 -9.89 28.61
C GLU A 62 18.52 -11.31 28.24
N ALA A 63 17.55 -12.22 28.05
CA ALA A 63 17.83 -13.60 27.64
C ALA A 63 18.47 -13.67 26.25
N VAL A 64 17.96 -12.88 25.29
CA VAL A 64 18.55 -12.75 23.95
C VAL A 64 19.97 -12.19 24.02
N ALA A 65 20.20 -11.16 24.85
CA ALA A 65 21.53 -10.57 25.02
C ALA A 65 22.53 -11.55 25.65
N ALA A 66 22.08 -12.40 26.58
CA ALA A 66 22.90 -13.43 27.21
C ALA A 66 23.23 -14.60 26.28
N SER A 67 22.36 -14.88 25.30
CA SER A 67 22.49 -16.00 24.34
C SER A 67 22.20 -15.55 22.91
N PRO A 68 23.06 -14.73 22.28
CA PRO A 68 22.77 -14.08 20.98
C PRO A 68 22.74 -15.04 19.77
N LYS A 69 23.00 -16.32 19.97
CA LYS A 69 22.85 -17.38 18.95
C LYS A 69 21.63 -18.26 19.17
N ASP A 70 20.88 -18.06 20.26
CA ASP A 70 19.66 -18.81 20.53
C ASP A 70 18.47 -18.17 19.83
N ILE A 71 18.08 -18.76 18.70
CA ILE A 71 16.97 -18.32 17.86
C ILE A 71 15.65 -18.36 18.63
N SER A 72 15.48 -19.33 19.54
CA SER A 72 14.26 -19.49 20.32
C SER A 72 13.97 -18.25 21.17
N GLY A 73 15.01 -17.60 21.70
CA GLY A 73 14.90 -16.34 22.44
C GLY A 73 14.41 -15.19 21.57
N TYR A 74 14.93 -15.06 20.34
CA TYR A 74 14.46 -14.04 19.40
C TYR A 74 13.00 -14.26 18.99
N ILE A 75 12.61 -15.51 18.71
CA ILE A 75 11.23 -15.85 18.37
C ILE A 75 10.29 -15.54 19.54
N ALA A 76 10.65 -15.94 20.77
CA ALA A 76 9.83 -15.66 21.94
C ALA A 76 9.67 -14.15 22.20
N LEU A 77 10.74 -13.37 22.00
CA LEU A 77 10.69 -11.91 22.08
C LEU A 77 9.80 -11.31 21.00
N ALA A 78 9.92 -11.78 19.76
CA ALA A 78 9.11 -11.32 18.64
C ALA A 78 7.61 -11.62 18.87
N GLU A 79 7.25 -12.83 19.27
CA GLU A 79 5.86 -13.23 19.54
C GLU A 79 5.27 -12.41 20.70
N ALA A 80 6.05 -12.21 21.77
CA ALA A 80 5.61 -11.37 22.88
C ALA A 80 5.37 -9.93 22.42
N LEU A 81 6.30 -9.35 21.66
CA LEU A 81 6.21 -7.98 21.14
C LEU A 81 5.02 -7.79 20.20
N GLU A 82 4.82 -8.71 19.25
CA GLU A 82 3.67 -8.71 18.35
C GLU A 82 2.35 -8.72 19.13
N GLN A 83 2.26 -9.53 20.19
CA GLN A 83 1.07 -9.58 21.04
C GLN A 83 0.78 -8.22 21.72
N ARG A 84 1.81 -7.50 22.20
CA ARG A 84 1.65 -6.16 22.80
C ARG A 84 1.19 -5.14 21.76
N ILE A 85 1.75 -5.22 20.55
CA ILE A 85 1.35 -4.37 19.42
C ILE A 85 -0.12 -4.62 19.07
N ALA A 86 -0.53 -5.87 18.96
CA ALA A 86 -1.91 -6.26 18.62
C ALA A 86 -2.93 -5.78 19.67
N LYS A 87 -2.54 -5.72 20.95
CA LYS A 87 -3.35 -5.17 22.03
C LYS A 87 -3.32 -3.64 22.13
N GLY A 88 -2.46 -2.97 21.37
CA GLY A 88 -2.24 -1.53 21.46
C GLY A 88 -1.46 -1.09 22.70
N GLU A 89 -0.84 -2.01 23.43
CA GLU A 89 0.03 -1.72 24.59
C GLU A 89 1.34 -1.07 24.14
N ILE A 90 1.78 -1.38 22.91
CA ILE A 90 2.93 -0.79 22.25
C ILE A 90 2.47 -0.10 20.95
N PRO A 91 2.87 1.17 20.70
CA PRO A 91 2.58 1.85 19.44
C PRO A 91 3.07 1.05 18.24
N LYS A 92 2.17 0.78 17.28
CA LYS A 92 2.44 -0.07 16.09
C LYS A 92 3.70 0.35 15.33
N GLN A 93 3.93 1.65 15.13
CA GLN A 93 5.09 2.15 14.37
C GLN A 93 6.41 1.71 15.03
N ASN A 94 6.61 2.09 16.29
CA ASN A 94 7.84 1.80 17.02
C ASN A 94 8.00 0.30 17.29
N GLY A 95 6.91 -0.39 17.66
CA GLY A 95 6.93 -1.83 17.89
C GLY A 95 7.27 -2.62 16.63
N SER A 96 6.78 -2.19 15.46
CA SER A 96 7.10 -2.86 14.19
C SER A 96 8.58 -2.72 13.82
N LEU A 97 9.21 -1.57 14.13
CA LEU A 97 10.65 -1.38 13.89
C LEU A 97 11.50 -2.34 14.75
N GLU A 98 11.20 -2.44 16.04
CA GLU A 98 11.88 -3.39 16.94
C GLU A 98 11.63 -4.84 16.49
N LEU A 99 10.40 -5.17 16.10
CA LEU A 99 10.03 -6.50 15.61
C LEU A 99 10.83 -6.88 14.35
N VAL A 100 10.99 -5.95 13.40
CA VAL A 100 11.81 -6.19 12.19
C VAL A 100 13.27 -6.44 12.53
N ASP A 101 13.87 -5.70 13.46
CA ASP A 101 15.26 -5.92 13.89
C ASP A 101 15.43 -7.30 14.55
N ILE A 102 14.54 -7.66 15.48
CA ILE A 102 14.57 -8.97 16.18
C ILE A 102 14.45 -10.11 15.16
N LEU A 103 13.49 -10.03 14.25
CA LEU A 103 13.25 -11.05 13.23
C LEU A 103 14.41 -11.14 12.23
N SER A 104 14.99 -10.01 11.85
CA SER A 104 16.15 -9.98 10.94
C SER A 104 17.36 -10.68 11.56
N ARG A 105 17.64 -10.42 12.84
CA ARG A 105 18.72 -11.12 13.59
C ARG A 105 18.46 -12.62 13.72
N ALA A 106 17.21 -13.04 13.94
CA ALA A 106 16.85 -14.45 13.95
C ALA A 106 17.18 -15.11 12.59
N LEU A 107 16.87 -14.43 11.49
CA LEU A 107 17.14 -14.90 10.12
C LEU A 107 18.62 -14.86 9.73
N GLU A 108 19.44 -14.00 10.36
CA GLU A 108 20.90 -14.05 10.21
C GLU A 108 21.49 -15.34 10.82
N ILE A 109 20.88 -15.86 11.89
CA ILE A 109 21.30 -17.11 12.54
C ILE A 109 20.76 -18.34 11.78
N ASN A 110 19.47 -18.32 11.42
CA ASN A 110 18.84 -19.34 10.58
C ASN A 110 17.93 -18.70 9.53
N PRO A 111 18.38 -18.63 8.26
CA PRO A 111 17.59 -18.05 7.16
C PRO A 111 16.24 -18.75 6.91
N ASP A 112 16.12 -20.01 7.31
CA ASP A 112 14.94 -20.85 7.06
C ASP A 112 14.03 -20.99 8.30
N GLU A 113 14.25 -20.20 9.36
CA GLU A 113 13.37 -20.20 10.53
C GLU A 113 11.96 -19.70 10.17
N TRP A 114 11.05 -20.66 9.93
CA TRP A 114 9.75 -20.40 9.32
C TRP A 114 8.90 -19.38 10.09
N LYS A 115 8.99 -19.36 11.43
CA LYS A 115 8.27 -18.39 12.25
C LYS A 115 8.75 -16.98 11.97
N ALA A 116 10.06 -16.79 11.91
CA ALA A 116 10.63 -15.48 11.62
C ALA A 116 10.30 -15.02 10.19
N VAL A 117 10.30 -15.95 9.23
CA VAL A 117 9.87 -15.67 7.84
C VAL A 117 8.41 -15.19 7.80
N LEU A 118 7.51 -15.93 8.44
CA LEU A 118 6.08 -15.62 8.44
C LEU A 118 5.79 -14.28 9.11
N MET A 119 6.29 -14.08 10.34
CA MET A 119 6.07 -12.84 11.09
C MET A 119 6.64 -11.63 10.33
N LEU A 120 7.79 -11.77 9.68
CA LEU A 120 8.36 -10.68 8.87
C LEU A 120 7.53 -10.42 7.60
N ALA A 121 6.93 -11.47 7.01
CA ALA A 121 6.03 -11.33 5.88
C ALA A 121 4.75 -10.56 6.25
N ASP A 122 4.20 -10.85 7.44
CA ASP A 122 3.04 -10.16 8.02
C ASP A 122 3.37 -8.70 8.32
N VAL A 123 4.51 -8.41 8.96
CA VAL A 123 4.94 -7.02 9.20
C VAL A 123 5.13 -6.28 7.88
N ALA A 124 5.78 -6.89 6.88
CA ALA A 124 5.95 -6.30 5.57
C ALA A 124 4.60 -6.03 4.88
N PHE A 125 3.62 -6.93 5.02
CA PHE A 125 2.26 -6.75 4.51
C PHE A 125 1.56 -5.55 5.16
N GLU A 126 1.60 -5.49 6.49
CA GLU A 126 0.99 -4.42 7.30
C GLU A 126 1.66 -3.06 7.06
N SER A 127 2.97 -3.05 6.83
CA SER A 127 3.74 -1.87 6.42
C SER A 127 3.59 -1.53 4.93
N ARG A 128 2.74 -2.26 4.19
CA ARG A 128 2.46 -2.07 2.75
C ARG A 128 3.70 -2.23 1.85
N VAL A 129 4.72 -2.93 2.33
CA VAL A 129 5.91 -3.32 1.55
C VAL A 129 5.61 -4.64 0.82
N PHE A 130 4.63 -4.59 -0.08
CA PHE A 130 4.04 -5.79 -0.70
C PHE A 130 5.04 -6.64 -1.48
N GLY A 131 6.05 -6.03 -2.11
CA GLY A 131 7.12 -6.76 -2.79
C GLY A 131 7.91 -7.67 -1.85
N LYS A 132 8.26 -7.19 -0.66
CA LYS A 132 8.98 -8.00 0.34
C LYS A 132 8.06 -9.03 0.99
N SER A 133 6.81 -8.64 1.26
CA SER A 133 5.78 -9.53 1.79
C SER A 133 5.55 -10.73 0.85
N LYS A 134 5.44 -10.49 -0.46
CA LYS A 134 5.34 -11.53 -1.50
C LYS A 134 6.48 -12.55 -1.41
N GLU A 135 7.73 -12.07 -1.41
CA GLU A 135 8.93 -12.93 -1.35
C GLU A 135 8.92 -13.84 -0.11
N LEU A 136 8.60 -13.26 1.05
CA LEU A 136 8.61 -14.00 2.33
C LEU A 136 7.45 -14.98 2.43
N TYR A 137 6.24 -14.60 1.99
CA TYR A 137 5.11 -15.53 1.93
C TYR A 137 5.36 -16.68 0.96
N GLU A 138 5.97 -16.44 -0.20
CA GLU A 138 6.35 -17.52 -1.14
C GLU A 138 7.31 -18.51 -0.48
N ARG A 139 8.30 -17.99 0.26
CA ARG A 139 9.28 -18.82 0.98
C ARG A 139 8.63 -19.66 2.09
N TYR A 140 7.69 -19.09 2.83
CA TYR A 140 6.93 -19.80 3.86
C TYR A 140 5.99 -20.86 3.25
N LEU A 141 5.19 -20.48 2.25
CA LEU A 141 4.19 -21.35 1.63
C LEU A 141 4.82 -22.52 0.84
N ALA A 142 6.07 -22.41 0.41
CA ALA A 142 6.83 -23.53 -0.14
C ALA A 142 6.99 -24.69 0.84
N GLN A 143 7.06 -24.39 2.15
CA GLN A 143 7.15 -25.38 3.23
C GLN A 143 5.79 -25.70 3.86
N HIS A 144 4.86 -24.74 3.82
CA HIS A 144 3.53 -24.83 4.42
C HIS A 144 2.41 -24.67 3.37
N PRO A 145 2.32 -25.56 2.36
CA PRO A 145 1.43 -25.37 1.20
C PRO A 145 -0.06 -25.47 1.53
N ASN A 146 -0.44 -25.88 2.75
CA ASN A 146 -1.83 -25.99 3.20
C ASN A 146 -2.21 -24.93 4.24
N ASP A 147 -1.35 -23.92 4.46
CA ASP A 147 -1.68 -22.76 5.27
C ASP A 147 -2.54 -21.77 4.46
N TYR A 148 -3.85 -22.02 4.50
CA TYR A 148 -4.83 -21.22 3.77
C TYR A 148 -4.95 -19.78 4.28
N GLU A 149 -4.65 -19.52 5.56
CA GLU A 149 -4.63 -18.15 6.09
C GLU A 149 -3.51 -17.36 5.42
N THR A 150 -2.30 -17.91 5.40
CA THR A 150 -1.17 -17.25 4.76
C THR A 150 -1.33 -17.15 3.24
N LYS A 151 -1.95 -18.15 2.59
CA LYS A 151 -2.32 -18.04 1.17
C LYS A 151 -3.22 -16.85 0.88
N ALA A 152 -4.21 -16.56 1.75
CA ALA A 152 -5.09 -15.41 1.57
C ALA A 152 -4.32 -14.09 1.66
N ARG A 153 -3.41 -13.96 2.64
CA ARG A 153 -2.56 -12.78 2.81
C ARG A 153 -1.58 -12.60 1.65
N TYR A 154 -0.96 -13.69 1.18
CA TYR A 154 -0.13 -13.71 -0.01
C TYR A 154 -0.89 -13.23 -1.25
N ALA A 155 -2.09 -13.78 -1.47
CA ALA A 155 -2.93 -13.39 -2.59
C ALA A 155 -3.31 -11.90 -2.54
N SER A 156 -3.62 -11.38 -1.34
CA SER A 156 -3.83 -9.95 -1.16
C SER A 156 -2.57 -9.13 -1.46
N ALA A 157 -1.38 -9.57 -1.03
CA ALA A 157 -0.13 -8.86 -1.29
C ALA A 157 0.15 -8.74 -2.80
N ILE A 158 -0.03 -9.83 -3.55
CA ILE A 158 0.19 -9.84 -5.00
C ILE A 158 -0.93 -9.11 -5.76
N SER A 159 -2.15 -9.02 -5.21
CA SER A 159 -3.20 -8.18 -5.80
C SER A 159 -2.82 -6.71 -5.77
N PHE A 160 -2.23 -6.24 -4.66
CA PHE A 160 -1.69 -4.87 -4.57
C PHE A 160 -0.50 -4.62 -5.50
N LEU A 161 0.20 -5.67 -5.93
CA LEU A 161 1.25 -5.61 -6.96
C LEU A 161 0.69 -5.70 -8.39
N GLY A 162 -0.63 -5.80 -8.56
CA GLY A 162 -1.29 -5.87 -9.85
C GLY A 162 -1.40 -7.28 -10.44
N GLU A 163 -0.97 -8.33 -9.74
CA GLU A 163 -1.17 -9.73 -10.13
C GLU A 163 -2.60 -10.20 -9.81
N ILE A 164 -3.59 -9.44 -10.27
CA ILE A 164 -5.01 -9.56 -9.89
C ILE A 164 -5.58 -10.95 -10.23
N ASP A 165 -5.31 -11.47 -11.42
CA ASP A 165 -5.86 -12.78 -11.84
C ASP A 165 -5.31 -13.94 -11.01
N LYS A 166 -4.03 -13.89 -10.67
CA LYS A 166 -3.38 -14.88 -9.81
C LYS A 166 -3.92 -14.78 -8.39
N ALA A 167 -4.08 -13.57 -7.86
CA ALA A 167 -4.69 -13.33 -6.55
C ALA A 167 -6.11 -13.92 -6.47
N LEU A 168 -6.95 -13.66 -7.48
CA LEU A 168 -8.31 -14.22 -7.54
C LEU A 168 -8.30 -15.74 -7.52
N SER A 169 -7.49 -16.39 -8.36
CA SER A 169 -7.41 -17.85 -8.39
C SER A 169 -7.02 -18.45 -7.05
N ILE A 170 -6.08 -17.84 -6.33
CA ILE A 170 -5.67 -18.30 -5.00
C ILE A 170 -6.78 -18.06 -3.97
N LEU A 171 -7.40 -16.88 -3.98
CA LEU A 171 -8.45 -16.54 -3.02
C LEU A 171 -9.71 -17.40 -3.22
N GLU A 172 -10.06 -17.73 -4.47
CA GLU A 172 -11.13 -18.66 -4.80
C GLU A 172 -10.87 -20.06 -4.24
N ASP A 173 -9.65 -20.58 -4.37
CA ASP A 173 -9.23 -21.85 -3.73
C ASP A 173 -9.30 -21.75 -2.20
N VAL A 174 -8.85 -20.63 -1.62
CA VAL A 174 -8.90 -20.43 -0.17
C VAL A 174 -10.34 -20.44 0.34
N VAL A 175 -11.26 -19.68 -0.26
CA VAL A 175 -12.66 -19.63 0.21
C VAL A 175 -13.37 -20.97 0.01
N GLN A 176 -12.99 -21.75 -1.01
CA GLN A 176 -13.53 -23.11 -1.20
C GLN A 176 -13.10 -24.05 -0.07
N ASN A 177 -11.84 -23.96 0.40
CA ASN A 177 -11.31 -24.79 1.46
C ASN A 177 -11.62 -24.26 2.88
N ARG A 178 -11.83 -22.95 3.01
CA ARG A 178 -12.13 -22.23 4.25
C ARG A 178 -13.36 -21.34 4.06
N PRO A 179 -14.56 -21.95 3.91
CA PRO A 179 -15.78 -21.19 3.62
C PRO A 179 -16.17 -20.21 4.72
N GLU A 180 -15.72 -20.42 5.96
CA GLU A 180 -16.00 -19.54 7.11
C GLU A 180 -14.94 -18.45 7.33
N ASP A 181 -13.88 -18.39 6.53
CA ASP A 181 -12.82 -17.39 6.71
C ASP A 181 -13.27 -16.01 6.20
N PHE A 182 -13.59 -15.13 7.14
CA PHE A 182 -13.93 -13.73 6.89
C PHE A 182 -12.88 -13.00 6.03
N ARG A 183 -11.60 -13.13 6.36
CA ARG A 183 -10.52 -12.37 5.71
C ARG A 183 -10.34 -12.82 4.28
N ALA A 184 -10.43 -14.14 4.02
CA ALA A 184 -10.37 -14.66 2.67
C ALA A 184 -11.50 -14.10 1.78
N HIS A 185 -12.73 -14.06 2.30
CA HIS A 185 -13.85 -13.47 1.57
C HIS A 185 -13.68 -11.95 1.36
N ALA A 186 -13.19 -11.24 2.38
CA ALA A 186 -12.93 -9.81 2.29
C ALA A 186 -11.86 -9.49 1.22
N PHE A 187 -10.73 -10.20 1.24
CA PHE A 187 -9.68 -10.05 0.23
C PHE A 187 -10.17 -10.43 -1.17
N LEU A 188 -10.99 -11.47 -1.30
CA LEU A 188 -11.57 -11.86 -2.59
C LEU A 188 -12.48 -10.76 -3.16
N ALA A 189 -13.35 -10.19 -2.33
CA ALA A 189 -14.22 -9.08 -2.73
C ALA A 189 -13.41 -7.85 -3.14
N ILE A 190 -12.43 -7.43 -2.33
CA ILE A 190 -11.51 -6.31 -2.65
C ILE A 190 -10.79 -6.56 -3.97
N THR A 191 -10.32 -7.78 -4.21
CA THR A 191 -9.61 -8.13 -5.46
C THR A 191 -10.55 -8.08 -6.67
N TYR A 192 -11.81 -8.52 -6.53
CA TYR A 192 -12.81 -8.35 -7.58
C TYR A 192 -13.11 -6.87 -7.88
N ALA A 193 -13.17 -6.02 -6.85
CA ALA A 193 -13.31 -4.58 -7.05
C ALA A 193 -12.09 -3.97 -7.77
N GLN A 194 -10.87 -4.39 -7.42
CA GLN A 194 -9.64 -3.99 -8.13
C GLN A 194 -9.64 -4.41 -9.60
N LYS A 195 -10.23 -5.57 -9.91
CA LYS A 195 -10.46 -6.04 -11.30
C LYS A 195 -11.55 -5.24 -12.04
N GLY A 196 -12.32 -4.41 -11.33
CA GLY A 196 -13.49 -3.70 -11.87
C GLY A 196 -14.77 -4.53 -11.91
N ASN A 197 -14.77 -5.75 -11.38
CA ASN A 197 -15.96 -6.59 -11.29
C ASN A 197 -16.72 -6.28 -9.99
N LEU A 198 -17.43 -5.14 -10.00
CA LEU A 198 -18.12 -4.61 -8.81
C LEU A 198 -19.28 -5.51 -8.37
N ASP A 199 -19.99 -6.14 -9.31
CA ASP A 199 -21.09 -7.06 -9.01
C ASP A 199 -20.60 -8.26 -8.19
N LYS A 200 -19.55 -8.94 -8.65
CA LYS A 200 -18.94 -10.05 -7.89
C LYS A 200 -18.32 -9.59 -6.58
N SER A 201 -17.68 -8.42 -6.57
CA SER A 201 -17.17 -7.82 -5.33
C SER A 201 -18.28 -7.68 -4.29
N PHE A 202 -19.45 -7.19 -4.69
CA PHE A 202 -20.58 -7.00 -3.80
C PHE A 202 -21.18 -8.33 -3.32
N GLU A 203 -21.33 -9.31 -4.22
CA GLU A 203 -21.82 -10.65 -3.88
C GLU A 203 -20.93 -11.36 -2.85
N VAL A 204 -19.63 -11.49 -3.16
CA VAL A 204 -18.65 -12.13 -2.25
C VAL A 204 -18.52 -11.34 -0.95
N GLY A 205 -18.59 -10.01 -1.06
CA GLY A 205 -18.50 -9.13 0.08
C GLY A 205 -19.64 -9.31 1.08
N GLN A 206 -20.88 -9.51 0.61
CA GLN A 206 -22.00 -9.85 1.51
C GLN A 206 -21.76 -11.16 2.27
N ALA A 207 -21.14 -12.15 1.61
CA ALA A 207 -20.76 -13.39 2.30
C ALA A 207 -19.69 -13.15 3.37
N ALA A 208 -18.77 -12.19 3.18
CA ALA A 208 -17.81 -11.79 4.21
C ALA A 208 -18.52 -11.15 5.42
N ILE A 209 -19.48 -10.23 5.21
CA ILE A 209 -20.23 -9.58 6.30
C ILE A 209 -20.91 -10.58 7.24
N GLN A 210 -21.43 -11.68 6.71
CA GLN A 210 -22.06 -12.75 7.49
C GLN A 210 -21.06 -13.52 8.36
N LYS A 211 -19.77 -13.53 7.98
CA LYS A 211 -18.67 -14.27 8.65
C LYS A 211 -17.82 -13.38 9.56
N ALA A 212 -18.16 -12.09 9.66
CA ALA A 212 -17.36 -11.13 10.39
C ALA A 212 -17.17 -11.55 11.87
N PRO A 213 -15.92 -11.52 12.38
CA PRO A 213 -15.61 -11.98 13.73
C PRO A 213 -16.09 -11.04 14.84
N SER A 214 -16.48 -9.81 14.48
CA SER A 214 -17.04 -8.83 15.40
C SER A 214 -17.91 -7.82 14.65
N ASP A 215 -18.71 -7.05 15.39
CA ASP A 215 -19.53 -5.98 14.82
C ASP A 215 -18.65 -4.85 14.25
N GLU A 216 -17.48 -4.58 14.83
CA GLU A 216 -16.52 -3.60 14.31
C GLU A 216 -15.93 -4.05 12.97
N ALA A 217 -15.54 -5.32 12.86
CA ALA A 217 -15.04 -5.87 11.60
C ALA A 217 -16.14 -5.84 10.52
N ARG A 218 -17.38 -6.15 10.91
CA ARG A 218 -18.55 -6.06 10.02
C ARG A 218 -18.77 -4.63 9.55
N ALA A 219 -18.81 -3.66 10.47
CA ALA A 219 -19.04 -2.26 10.15
C ALA A 219 -17.97 -1.69 9.21
N ARG A 220 -16.68 -1.95 9.50
CA ARG A 220 -15.57 -1.54 8.64
C ARG A 220 -15.68 -2.09 7.22
N PHE A 221 -16.08 -3.36 7.09
CA PHE A 221 -16.22 -3.96 5.78
C PHE A 221 -17.53 -3.54 5.08
N GLN A 222 -18.57 -3.16 5.82
CA GLN A 222 -19.81 -2.64 5.24
C GLN A 222 -19.56 -1.33 4.50
N GLU A 223 -18.73 -0.45 5.05
CA GLU A 223 -18.32 0.79 4.38
C GLU A 223 -17.68 0.52 3.01
N PHE A 224 -16.85 -0.54 2.91
CA PHE A 224 -16.32 -0.99 1.62
C PHE A 224 -17.43 -1.37 0.65
N LEU A 225 -18.40 -2.17 1.08
CA LEU A 225 -19.47 -2.64 0.19
C LEU A 225 -20.42 -1.52 -0.24
N ASP A 226 -20.71 -0.58 0.64
CA ASP A 226 -21.53 0.58 0.31
C ASP A 226 -20.83 1.39 -0.78
N SER A 227 -19.51 1.59 -0.67
CA SER A 227 -18.71 2.29 -1.67
C SER A 227 -18.67 1.56 -3.03
N VAL A 228 -18.63 0.21 -3.02
CA VAL A 228 -18.72 -0.62 -4.24
C VAL A 228 -20.09 -0.50 -4.88
N LYS A 229 -21.16 -0.52 -4.08
CA LYS A 229 -22.54 -0.44 -4.55
C LYS A 229 -22.85 0.92 -5.15
N GLU A 230 -22.45 2.00 -4.48
CA GLU A 230 -22.56 3.35 -5.02
C GLU A 230 -21.90 3.42 -6.40
N ARG A 231 -20.66 2.95 -6.52
CA ARG A 231 -19.97 2.90 -7.81
C ARG A 231 -20.69 2.03 -8.84
N SER A 232 -21.20 0.86 -8.47
CA SER A 232 -21.95 0.02 -9.43
C SER A 232 -23.24 0.68 -9.94
N SER A 233 -23.82 1.61 -9.17
CA SER A 233 -25.05 2.32 -9.51
C SER A 233 -24.85 3.58 -10.35
N LEU A 234 -23.61 4.04 -10.50
CA LEU A 234 -23.27 5.18 -11.35
C LEU A 234 -23.35 4.77 -12.84
N PRO A 235 -23.89 5.62 -13.73
CA PRO A 235 -23.99 5.32 -15.15
C PRO A 235 -22.60 5.03 -15.78
N PRO A 236 -22.52 4.27 -16.89
CA PRO A 236 -21.25 3.89 -17.52
C PRO A 236 -20.30 5.06 -17.82
N SER A 237 -20.84 6.27 -18.04
CA SER A 237 -20.09 7.50 -18.26
C SER A 237 -19.34 8.01 -17.01
N GLU A 238 -19.70 7.57 -15.81
CA GLU A 238 -19.07 7.95 -14.54
C GLU A 238 -18.26 6.80 -13.91
N THR A 239 -18.42 5.57 -14.40
CA THR A 239 -17.76 4.34 -13.90
C THR A 239 -16.67 3.81 -14.80
N GLN A 240 -16.67 4.19 -16.07
CA GLN A 240 -15.49 4.09 -16.90
C GLN A 240 -14.59 5.30 -16.58
N PRO A 241 -13.27 5.15 -16.40
CA PRO A 241 -12.40 6.28 -16.71
C PRO A 241 -12.75 6.68 -18.14
N ASP A 242 -13.22 7.91 -18.30
CA ASP A 242 -13.79 8.46 -19.52
C ASP A 242 -13.00 7.94 -20.74
N SER A 243 -13.61 7.02 -21.49
CA SER A 243 -13.00 6.50 -22.71
C SER A 243 -13.38 7.34 -23.92
N GLN A 244 -14.16 8.42 -23.75
CA GLN A 244 -14.42 9.47 -24.75
C GLN A 244 -14.79 10.79 -24.03
N GLU A 245 -13.84 11.63 -23.61
CA GLU A 245 -13.09 12.49 -24.51
C GLU A 245 -11.57 12.24 -24.45
N VAL A 246 -11.11 11.30 -25.27
CA VAL A 246 -9.91 11.59 -26.06
C VAL A 246 -10.34 12.65 -27.09
N THR A 247 -10.49 13.90 -26.65
CA THR A 247 -9.92 14.94 -27.49
C THR A 247 -8.46 14.52 -27.57
N GLN A 248 -7.99 14.17 -28.77
CA GLN A 248 -6.59 13.89 -29.03
C GLN A 248 -5.78 15.17 -28.72
N LEU A 249 -5.66 15.54 -27.46
CA LEU A 249 -4.53 16.27 -26.95
C LEU A 249 -3.46 15.19 -26.85
N SER A 250 -2.75 15.05 -27.96
CA SER A 250 -1.51 14.27 -28.06
C SER A 250 -0.74 14.43 -26.75
N GLU A 251 -0.53 13.32 -26.04
CA GLU A 251 0.31 13.25 -24.83
C GLU A 251 1.59 14.08 -25.08
N PRO A 252 1.94 15.06 -24.22
CA PRO A 252 3.06 15.95 -24.47
C PRO A 252 4.32 15.15 -24.76
N ALA A 253 5.12 15.55 -25.74
CA ALA A 253 6.31 14.80 -26.15
C ALA A 253 7.32 14.59 -25.00
N ILE A 254 7.31 15.49 -24.00
CA ILE A 254 8.07 15.36 -22.75
C ILE A 254 7.62 14.12 -21.96
N VAL A 255 6.30 13.88 -21.84
CA VAL A 255 5.76 12.72 -21.12
C VAL A 255 6.13 11.42 -21.84
N GLN A 256 6.02 11.39 -23.17
CA GLN A 256 6.44 10.22 -23.96
C GLN A 256 7.93 9.90 -23.76
N ALA A 257 8.78 10.92 -23.70
CA ALA A 257 10.21 10.75 -23.45
C ALA A 257 10.51 10.23 -22.04
N VAL A 258 9.74 10.64 -21.04
CA VAL A 258 9.82 10.08 -19.68
C VAL A 258 9.42 8.61 -19.67
N ARG A 259 8.28 8.27 -20.28
CA ARG A 259 7.74 6.91 -20.30
C ARG A 259 8.68 5.91 -20.99
N THR A 260 9.35 6.35 -22.06
CA THR A 260 10.30 5.52 -22.83
C THR A 260 11.72 5.51 -22.25
N ASN A 261 12.00 6.35 -21.25
CA ASN A 261 13.29 6.35 -20.58
C ASN A 261 13.46 5.07 -19.72
N PRO A 262 14.55 4.30 -19.86
CA PRO A 262 14.72 3.03 -19.15
C PRO A 262 14.67 3.12 -17.62
N VAL A 263 15.09 4.26 -17.05
CA VAL A 263 15.12 4.46 -15.60
C VAL A 263 13.87 5.20 -15.15
N ALA A 264 13.58 6.36 -15.74
CA ALA A 264 12.46 7.18 -15.32
C ALA A 264 11.11 6.53 -15.65
N GLY A 265 10.99 5.85 -16.79
CA GLY A 265 9.75 5.20 -17.23
C GLY A 265 9.28 4.08 -16.31
N SER A 266 10.22 3.28 -15.78
CA SER A 266 9.90 2.22 -14.81
C SER A 266 9.35 2.74 -13.47
N LYS A 267 9.57 4.03 -13.20
CA LYS A 267 9.18 4.72 -11.96
C LYS A 267 8.09 5.77 -12.21
N PHE A 268 7.69 5.98 -13.46
CA PHE A 268 6.75 7.01 -13.85
C PHE A 268 5.33 6.55 -13.55
N ALA A 269 4.55 7.42 -12.94
CA ALA A 269 3.28 7.06 -12.38
C ALA A 269 2.08 7.85 -12.93
N GLY A 270 2.34 9.00 -13.54
CA GLY A 270 1.32 9.82 -14.17
C GLY A 270 1.79 11.25 -14.39
N PHE A 271 0.96 12.07 -15.01
CA PHE A 271 1.20 13.49 -15.15
C PHE A 271 -0.09 14.30 -15.04
N GLU A 272 0.07 15.57 -14.72
CA GLU A 272 -0.98 16.59 -14.80
C GLU A 272 -0.43 17.81 -15.55
N GLU A 273 -1.25 18.44 -16.37
CA GLU A 273 -0.90 19.67 -17.11
C GLU A 273 -1.81 20.81 -16.64
N HIS A 274 -1.20 21.89 -16.16
CA HIS A 274 -1.90 23.09 -15.68
C HIS A 274 -1.26 24.32 -16.34
N ASP A 275 -1.99 24.94 -17.28
CA ASP A 275 -1.56 26.10 -18.07
C ASP A 275 -0.25 25.90 -18.86
N SER A 276 0.89 26.21 -18.25
CA SER A 276 2.25 26.07 -18.81
C SER A 276 3.17 25.24 -17.91
N ILE A 277 2.60 24.58 -16.90
CA ILE A 277 3.29 23.75 -15.93
C ILE A 277 2.88 22.30 -16.17
N LEU A 278 3.88 21.44 -16.35
CA LEU A 278 3.70 19.99 -16.43
C LEU A 278 4.18 19.34 -15.14
N ILE A 279 3.28 18.67 -14.42
CA ILE A 279 3.61 17.94 -13.19
C ILE A 279 3.78 16.47 -13.55
N LEU A 280 4.93 15.89 -13.22
CA LEU A 280 5.27 14.50 -13.48
C LEU A 280 5.40 13.75 -12.16
N PHE A 281 4.61 12.71 -11.99
CA PHE A 281 4.56 11.91 -10.77
C PHE A 281 5.42 10.64 -10.90
N PHE A 282 6.17 10.32 -9.85
CA PHE A 282 7.03 9.15 -9.81
C PHE A 282 6.95 8.39 -8.48
N HIS A 283 7.28 7.10 -8.51
CA HIS A 283 7.52 6.27 -7.33
C HIS A 283 9.03 6.03 -7.15
N ASP A 284 9.58 6.36 -5.98
CA ASP A 284 10.97 6.11 -5.61
C ASP A 284 11.99 6.60 -6.65
N PHE A 285 11.70 7.69 -7.39
CA PHE A 285 12.61 8.20 -8.40
C PHE A 285 13.75 8.98 -7.75
N PRO A 286 15.02 8.58 -7.91
CA PRO A 286 16.13 9.09 -7.10
C PRO A 286 16.63 10.46 -7.57
N MET A 287 15.73 11.41 -7.84
CA MET A 287 15.99 12.70 -8.48
C MET A 287 17.09 13.53 -7.78
N GLN A 288 17.14 13.48 -6.44
CA GLN A 288 18.12 14.20 -5.64
C GLN A 288 19.47 13.48 -5.55
N ALA A 289 19.48 12.15 -5.71
CA ALA A 289 20.68 11.31 -5.65
C ALA A 289 21.31 11.06 -7.03
N MET A 290 20.69 11.54 -8.12
CA MET A 290 21.24 11.41 -9.47
C MET A 290 22.58 12.14 -9.59
N PRO A 291 23.63 11.50 -10.17
CA PRO A 291 24.85 12.20 -10.53
C PRO A 291 24.55 13.43 -11.40
N PRO A 292 25.22 14.58 -11.19
CA PRO A 292 24.89 15.82 -11.92
C PRO A 292 24.87 15.66 -13.44
N PHE A 293 25.83 14.90 -14.00
CA PHE A 293 25.88 14.63 -15.44
C PHE A 293 24.68 13.82 -15.95
N ALA A 294 24.17 12.88 -15.15
CA ALA A 294 23.04 12.03 -15.52
C ALA A 294 21.72 12.81 -15.44
N LYS A 295 21.60 13.69 -14.43
CA LYS A 295 20.46 14.60 -14.26
C LYS A 295 20.38 15.61 -15.39
N GLU A 296 21.51 16.23 -15.75
CA GLU A 296 21.55 17.18 -16.86
C GLU A 296 21.25 16.49 -18.20
N LYS A 297 21.80 15.29 -18.45
CA LYS A 297 21.48 14.51 -19.65
C LYS A 297 19.99 14.18 -19.74
N PHE A 298 19.36 13.84 -18.62
CA PHE A 298 17.93 13.58 -18.54
C PHE A 298 17.13 14.85 -18.84
N PHE A 299 17.46 15.98 -18.22
CA PHE A 299 16.76 17.25 -18.46
C PHE A 299 16.97 17.80 -19.87
N ALA A 300 18.16 17.67 -20.44
CA ALA A 300 18.42 18.02 -21.84
C ALA A 300 17.52 17.22 -22.79
N ALA A 301 17.37 15.92 -22.56
CA ALA A 301 16.48 15.07 -23.36
C ALA A 301 15.01 15.47 -23.26
N LEU A 302 14.57 16.02 -22.12
CA LEU A 302 13.20 16.54 -21.97
C LEU A 302 13.03 17.93 -22.62
N ARG A 303 14.04 18.80 -22.53
CA ARG A 303 14.04 20.12 -23.20
C ARG A 303 13.93 19.99 -24.72
N GLU A 304 14.62 19.01 -25.31
CA GLU A 304 14.51 18.70 -26.74
C GLU A 304 13.09 18.30 -27.19
N LYS A 305 12.23 17.90 -26.23
CA LYS A 305 10.85 17.48 -26.47
C LYS A 305 9.83 18.54 -26.08
N SER A 306 10.28 19.71 -25.61
CA SER A 306 9.40 20.84 -25.37
C SER A 306 8.86 21.39 -26.69
N ASP A 307 7.54 21.57 -26.76
CA ASP A 307 6.88 22.24 -27.87
C ASP A 307 6.73 23.76 -27.63
N GLY A 308 7.33 24.27 -26.54
CA GLY A 308 7.28 25.66 -26.13
C GLY A 308 6.00 26.07 -25.41
N LYS A 309 4.97 25.21 -25.30
CA LYS A 309 3.76 25.48 -24.51
C LYS A 309 4.02 25.30 -23.01
N ILE A 310 4.73 24.24 -22.66
CA ILE A 310 5.20 24.00 -21.29
C ILE A 310 6.45 24.86 -21.05
N LYS A 311 6.43 25.63 -19.96
CA LYS A 311 7.52 26.49 -19.48
C LYS A 311 8.20 25.92 -18.25
N GLU A 312 7.48 25.11 -17.48
CA GLU A 312 7.98 24.53 -16.24
C GLU A 312 7.54 23.07 -16.11
N VAL A 313 8.42 22.23 -15.60
CA VAL A 313 8.15 20.82 -15.31
C VAL A 313 8.46 20.55 -13.85
N HIS A 314 7.48 20.07 -13.09
CA HIS A 314 7.64 19.71 -11.68
C HIS A 314 7.74 18.20 -11.58
N PHE A 315 8.80 17.71 -10.95
CA PHE A 315 8.95 16.28 -10.65
C PHE A 315 8.49 16.05 -9.23
N VAL A 316 7.41 15.29 -9.07
CA VAL A 316 6.74 15.08 -7.79
C VAL A 316 6.87 13.61 -7.40
N ASP A 317 7.28 13.39 -6.16
CA ASP A 317 7.21 12.07 -5.56
C ASP A 317 5.74 11.78 -5.23
N GLN A 318 5.13 10.81 -5.92
CA GLN A 318 3.70 10.53 -5.78
C GLN A 318 3.30 10.10 -4.36
N PRO A 319 4.07 9.27 -3.65
CA PRO A 319 3.74 8.91 -2.28
C PRO A 319 3.64 10.10 -1.32
N SER A 320 4.56 11.06 -1.41
CA SER A 320 4.65 12.21 -0.49
C SER A 320 3.99 13.50 -1.02
N GLY A 321 3.72 13.60 -2.33
CA GLY A 321 3.28 14.83 -2.99
C GLY A 321 4.35 15.93 -3.03
N LYS A 322 5.58 15.65 -2.58
CA LYS A 322 6.65 16.64 -2.51
C LYS A 322 7.27 16.85 -3.89
N VAL A 323 7.44 18.11 -4.27
CA VAL A 323 8.21 18.49 -5.45
C VAL A 323 9.68 18.14 -5.17
N MET A 324 10.19 17.13 -5.86
CA MET A 324 11.58 16.69 -5.78
C MET A 324 12.50 17.65 -6.52
N GLU A 325 12.05 18.19 -7.66
CA GLU A 325 12.81 19.09 -8.51
C GLU A 325 11.90 19.89 -9.44
N LYS A 326 12.37 21.07 -9.85
CA LYS A 326 11.72 21.89 -10.88
C LYS A 326 12.68 22.12 -12.03
N MET A 327 12.20 21.92 -13.25
CA MET A 327 12.93 22.19 -14.47
C MET A 327 12.21 23.28 -15.26
N TYR A 328 12.97 24.27 -15.72
CA TYR A 328 12.47 25.31 -16.63
C TYR A 328 12.88 24.95 -18.07
N LEU A 329 11.96 25.13 -19.01
CA LEU A 329 12.07 24.75 -20.43
C LEU A 329 12.37 25.92 -21.36
#